data_AF-A0A371ML48-F1
#
_entry.id   AF-A0A371ML48-F1
#
_cell.length_a   1.000
_cell.length_b   1.000
_cell.length_c   1.000
_cell.angle_alpha   90.00
_cell.angle_beta   90.00
_cell.angle_gamma   90.00
#
_symmetry.space_group_name_H-M   'P 1'
#
loop_
_entity.id
_entity.type
_entity.pdbx_description
1 polymer ?
#
loop_
_entity_poly.entity_id
_entity_poly.type
_entity_poly.pdbx_seq_one_letter_code
_entity_poly.pdbx_strand_id
1 'polypeptide(L)' 'MEDTPLRRDDMDATTTRPTATRRSASADDEELVAIVAPYDDAPDECTIFPAGLSEDELLTTWLSAQEGAYVSLAEMR' A
#
# COMPACT_ATOMS: atom_id res chain seq x y z
N MET A 1 55.19 -9.82 9.81
CA MET A 1 53.94 -9.93 10.59
C MET A 1 52.91 -9.19 9.78
N GLU A 2 52.14 -9.96 9.00
CA GLU A 2 51.33 -9.46 7.89
C GLU A 2 50.21 -8.51 8.34
N ASP A 3 50.14 -7.35 7.70
CA ASP A 3 48.95 -6.50 7.70
C ASP A 3 47.96 -7.16 6.73
N THR A 4 46.95 -7.84 7.28
CA THR A 4 45.89 -8.45 6.48
C THR A 4 44.87 -7.35 6.18
N PRO A 5 44.75 -6.83 4.95
CA PRO A 5 43.67 -5.91 4.63
C PRO A 5 42.36 -6.70 4.72
N LEU A 6 41.51 -6.33 5.68
CA LEU A 6 40.13 -6.82 5.76
C LEU A 6 39.44 -6.47 4.44
N ARG A 7 39.28 -7.48 3.57
CA ARG A 7 38.47 -7.42 2.37
C ARG A 7 37.07 -7.01 2.83
N ARG A 8 36.66 -5.79 2.49
CA ARG A 8 35.27 -5.36 2.66
C ARG A 8 34.52 -6.12 1.58
N ASP A 9 33.89 -7.24 1.95
CA ASP A 9 32.98 -7.93 1.07
C ASP A 9 31.82 -6.97 0.80
N ASP A 10 31.88 -6.29 -0.35
CA ASP A 10 30.78 -5.54 -0.95
C ASP A 10 29.61 -6.51 -1.13
N MET A 11 28.74 -6.55 -0.12
CA MET A 11 27.40 -7.09 -0.26
C MET A 11 26.59 -6.08 -1.09
N ASP A 12 26.82 -6.08 -2.41
CA ASP A 12 25.87 -5.54 -3.37
C ASP A 12 24.64 -6.47 -3.34
N ALA A 13 23.80 -6.26 -2.33
CA ALA A 13 22.46 -6.82 -2.30
C ALA A 13 21.64 -6.09 -3.36
N THR A 14 21.90 -6.40 -4.64
CA THR A 14 20.92 -6.24 -5.69
C THR A 14 19.71 -7.09 -5.29
N THR A 15 18.82 -6.48 -4.53
CA THR A 15 17.49 -7.00 -4.26
C THR A 15 16.74 -6.91 -5.59
N THR A 16 16.97 -7.89 -6.45
CA THR A 16 15.99 -8.26 -7.46
C THR A 16 14.78 -8.69 -6.66
N ARG A 17 13.91 -7.72 -6.34
CA ARG A 17 12.56 -8.03 -5.87
C ARG A 17 12.02 -8.98 -6.92
N PRO A 18 11.61 -10.21 -6.55
CA PRO A 18 10.86 -11.02 -7.48
C PRO A 18 9.68 -10.14 -7.89
N THR A 19 9.62 -9.82 -9.18
CA THR A 19 8.45 -9.21 -9.79
C THR A 19 7.38 -10.26 -9.68
N ALA A 20 6.73 -10.32 -8.49
CA ALA A 20 5.46 -10.97 -8.32
C ALA A 20 4.63 -10.44 -9.48
N THR A 21 4.30 -11.33 -10.42
CA THR A 21 3.37 -11.03 -11.50
C THR A 21 2.20 -10.38 -10.80
N ARG A 22 2.08 -9.05 -10.96
CA ARG A 22 0.95 -8.29 -10.44
C ARG A 22 -0.24 -9.09 -10.91
N ARG A 23 -1.01 -9.64 -9.98
CA ARG A 23 -2.23 -10.34 -10.32
C ARG A 23 -3.11 -9.27 -10.94
N SER A 24 -2.97 -9.06 -12.23
CA SER A 24 -3.94 -8.39 -13.07
C SER A 24 -5.08 -9.39 -13.25
N ALA A 25 -5.67 -9.84 -12.14
CA ALA A 25 -7.10 -10.03 -12.13
C ALA A 25 -7.66 -8.66 -12.48
N SER A 26 -8.64 -8.63 -13.37
CA SER A 26 -9.25 -7.43 -13.94
C SER A 26 -9.66 -6.45 -12.84
N ALA A 27 -8.73 -5.58 -12.42
CA ALA A 27 -8.92 -4.55 -11.40
C ALA A 27 -9.99 -3.53 -11.83
N ASP A 28 -10.38 -3.56 -13.11
CA ASP A 28 -11.46 -2.77 -13.68
C ASP A 28 -12.87 -3.24 -13.29
N ASP A 29 -13.03 -4.45 -12.72
CA ASP A 29 -14.36 -5.00 -12.35
C ASP A 29 -14.58 -5.14 -10.83
N GLU A 30 -13.57 -4.83 -10.00
CA GLU A 30 -13.74 -4.83 -8.54
C GLU A 30 -14.42 -3.53 -8.09
N GLU A 31 -15.68 -3.64 -7.66
CA GLU A 31 -16.39 -2.53 -7.00
C GLU A 31 -15.67 -2.15 -5.71
N LEU A 32 -15.34 -0.86 -5.55
CA LEU A 32 -14.70 -0.34 -4.35
C LEU A 32 -15.74 0.37 -3.47
N VAL A 33 -15.70 0.09 -2.18
CA VAL A 33 -16.50 0.76 -1.16
C VAL A 33 -15.59 1.67 -0.35
N ALA A 34 -16.11 2.85 0.00
CA ALA A 34 -15.44 3.80 0.87
C ALA A 34 -16.33 4.14 2.07
N ILE A 35 -15.75 4.14 3.26
CA ILE A 35 -16.40 4.60 4.49
C ILE A 35 -15.59 5.74 5.09
N VAL A 36 -16.27 6.76 5.63
CA VAL A 36 -15.63 7.88 6.31
C VAL A 36 -15.98 7.81 7.79
N ALA A 37 -14.96 7.67 8.63
CA ALA A 37 -15.07 7.65 10.08
C ALA A 37 -14.74 9.05 10.63
N PRO A 38 -15.70 9.72 11.29
CA PRO A 38 -15.46 11.03 11.88
C PRO A 38 -14.76 10.91 13.24
N TYR A 39 -13.87 11.86 13.54
CA TYR A 39 -13.17 11.98 14.82
C TYR A 39 -13.30 13.41 15.38
N ASP A 40 -13.44 13.55 16.70
CA ASP A 40 -13.69 14.85 17.33
C ASP A 40 -12.42 15.74 17.38
N ASP A 41 -11.26 15.11 17.62
CA ASP A 41 -9.97 15.78 17.80
C ASP A 41 -8.98 15.54 16.64
N ALA A 42 -9.43 14.91 15.55
CA ALA A 42 -8.58 14.52 14.42
C ALA A 42 -9.35 14.65 13.10
N PRO A 43 -8.64 14.83 11.96
CA PRO A 43 -9.30 14.80 10.66
C PRO A 43 -9.98 13.45 10.42
N ASP A 44 -11.10 13.49 9.70
CA ASP A 44 -11.86 12.31 9.32
C ASP A 44 -10.97 11.29 8.59
N GLU A 45 -11.17 10.01 8.86
CA GLU A 45 -10.44 8.94 8.18
C GLU A 45 -11.33 8.29 7.12
N CYS A 46 -10.89 8.29 5.87
CA CYS A 46 -11.53 7.61 4.76
C CYS A 46 -10.83 6.27 4.53
N THR A 47 -11.57 5.17 4.63
CA THR A 47 -11.09 3.80 4.39
C THR A 47 -11.78 3.21 3.17
N ILE A 48 -10.97 2.75 2.20
CA ILE A 48 -11.40 2.19 0.92
C ILE A 48 -11.01 0.71 0.88
N PHE A 49 -11.92 -0.15 0.43
CA PHE A 49 -11.70 -1.58 0.31
C PHE A 49 -12.56 -2.19 -0.81
N PRO A 50 -12.19 -3.36 -1.37
CA PRO A 50 -13.01 -4.04 -2.37
C PRO A 50 -14.31 -4.61 -1.77
N ALA A 51 -15.40 -4.47 -2.52
CA ALA A 51 -16.67 -5.09 -2.20
C ALA A 51 -16.59 -6.62 -2.32
N GLY A 52 -17.32 -7.34 -1.47
CA GLY A 52 -17.48 -8.79 -1.60
C GLY A 52 -16.32 -9.63 -1.05
N LEU A 53 -15.35 -9.03 -0.36
CA LEU A 53 -14.34 -9.76 0.38
C LEU A 53 -14.87 -10.33 1.69
N SER A 54 -14.29 -11.44 2.12
CA SER A 54 -14.52 -12.01 3.45
C SER A 54 -13.89 -11.13 4.53
N GLU A 55 -14.37 -11.23 5.77
CA GLU A 55 -13.85 -10.45 6.90
C GLU A 55 -12.33 -10.63 7.07
N ASP A 56 -11.81 -11.85 6.93
CA ASP A 56 -10.37 -12.15 7.04
C ASP A 56 -9.53 -11.46 5.96
N GLU A 57 -10.06 -11.33 4.74
CA GLU A 57 -9.40 -10.70 3.60
C GLU A 57 -9.38 -9.17 3.76
N LEU A 58 -10.49 -8.62 4.28
CA LEU A 58 -10.62 -7.20 4.62
C LEU A 58 -9.65 -6.75 5.71
N LEU A 59 -9.06 -7.65 6.51
CA LEU A 59 -8.04 -7.27 7.49
C LEU A 59 -6.73 -6.80 6.85
N THR A 60 -6.47 -7.20 5.60
CA THR A 60 -5.20 -6.94 4.92
C THR A 60 -5.36 -6.21 3.59
N THR A 61 -6.60 -6.11 3.10
CA THR A 61 -6.92 -5.55 1.77
C THR A 61 -7.78 -4.30 1.90
N TRP A 62 -7.15 -3.23 2.39
CA TRP A 62 -7.75 -1.91 2.57
C TRP A 62 -6.70 -0.80 2.47
N LEU A 63 -7.17 0.42 2.23
CA LEU A 63 -6.35 1.63 2.24
C LEU A 63 -7.10 2.72 3.02
N SER A 64 -6.48 3.27 4.06
CA SER A 64 -7.02 4.42 4.79
C SER A 64 -6.19 5.69 4.56
N ALA A 65 -6.87 6.83 4.58
CA ALA A 65 -6.25 8.14 4.46
C ALA A 65 -7.05 9.19 5.25
N GLN A 66 -6.35 10.12 5.88
CA GLN A 66 -6.98 11.24 6.57
C GLN A 66 -7.49 12.28 5.57
N GLU A 67 -8.50 13.04 5.97
CA GLU A 67 -9.00 14.21 5.23
C GLU A 67 -7.82 15.13 4.83
N GLY A 68 -7.83 15.58 3.58
CA GLY A 68 -6.76 16.40 3.00
C GLY A 68 -5.56 15.62 2.43
N ALA A 69 -5.45 14.32 2.71
CA ALA A 69 -4.42 13.45 2.10
C ALA A 69 -4.84 12.86 0.74
N TYR A 70 -6.11 12.99 0.38
CA TYR A 70 -6.68 12.59 -0.91
C TYR A 70 -7.36 13.79 -1.59
N VAL A 71 -7.54 13.69 -2.90
CA VAL A 71 -8.11 14.76 -3.74
C VAL A 71 -9.29 14.22 -4.56
N SER A 72 -10.26 15.08 -4.85
CA SER A 72 -11.39 14.70 -5.69
C SER A 72 -10.93 14.41 -7.11
N LEU A 73 -11.28 13.25 -7.65
CA LEU A 73 -10.97 12.90 -9.04
C LEU A 73 -11.60 13.87 -10.05
N ALA A 74 -12.81 14.38 -9.75
CA ALA A 74 -13.47 15.36 -10.61
C ALA A 74 -12.69 16.69 -10.70
N GLU A 75 -11.91 17.04 -9.67
CA GLU A 75 -11.10 18.27 -9.62
C GLU A 75 -9.73 18.08 -10.29
N MET A 76 -9.27 16.84 -10.47
CA MET A 76 -7.94 16.48 -10.98
C MET A 76 -7.95 15.93 -12.41
N ARG A 77 -9.09 16.02 -13.10
CA ARG A 77 -9.29 15.44 -14.45
C ARG A 77 -8.73 16.29 -15.58
#